data_AF-A0A374URW8-F1
#
_entry.id   AF-A0A374URW8-F1
#
_cell.length_a   1.000
_cell.length_b   1.000
_cell.length_c   1.000
_cell.angle_alpha   90.00
_cell.angle_beta   90.00
_cell.angle_gamma   90.00
#
_symmetry.space_group_name_H-M   'P 1'
#
loop_
_entity.id
_entity.type
_entity.pdbx_description
1 polymer ?
#
loop_
_entity_poly.entity_id
_entity_poly.type
_entity_poly.pdbx_seq_one_letter_code
_entity_poly.pdbx_strand_id
1 'polypeptide(L)'
;MNIEIGNIMKPKCDISKCKGACCGSVPIPKQYFTALKNRIVRPILRFEDAGDLPEMGGHNVVAITNEDLNENRCPFQRYDYKCNIYDRRPKICRMFGEGKHKYLQCGYLGQKMPTTEEILTDLRSIEEISKICNK
;
A
#
# COMPACT_ATOMS: atom_id res chain seq x y z
N MET A 1 -5.68 -10.71 -39.28
CA MET A 1 -6.24 -9.39 -38.89
C MET A 1 -5.63 -9.06 -37.54
N ASN A 2 -4.63 -8.19 -37.50
CA ASN A 2 -3.93 -7.83 -36.27
C ASN A 2 -4.80 -6.86 -35.47
N ILE A 3 -5.24 -7.26 -34.29
CA ILE A 3 -5.92 -6.36 -33.36
C ILE A 3 -4.81 -5.67 -32.56
N GLU A 4 -4.48 -4.45 -32.94
CA GLU A 4 -3.72 -3.54 -32.09
C GLU A 4 -4.57 -3.24 -30.86
N ILE A 5 -4.19 -3.85 -29.72
CA ILE A 5 -4.81 -3.57 -28.44
C ILE A 5 -4.33 -2.17 -28.04
N GLY A 6 -5.14 -1.17 -28.40
CA GLY A 6 -4.93 0.23 -28.03
C GLY A 6 -4.62 0.34 -26.55
N ASN A 7 -3.57 1.09 -26.25
CA ASN A 7 -3.05 1.32 -24.91
C ASN A 7 -4.14 2.01 -24.06
N ILE A 8 -4.98 1.23 -23.35
CA ILE A 8 -6.03 1.77 -22.47
C ILE A 8 -5.34 2.58 -21.38
N MET A 9 -5.36 3.89 -21.53
CA MET A 9 -4.74 4.82 -20.60
C MET A 9 -5.49 4.69 -19.26
N LYS A 10 -4.91 3.95 -18.30
CA LYS A 10 -5.50 3.76 -16.98
C LYS A 10 -5.80 5.13 -16.37
N PRO A 11 -7.01 5.39 -15.87
CA PRO A 11 -7.32 6.68 -15.26
C PRO A 11 -6.34 6.93 -14.10
N LYS A 12 -5.69 8.09 -14.09
CA LYS A 12 -4.88 8.51 -12.94
C LYS A 12 -5.82 8.67 -11.74
N CYS A 13 -5.41 8.19 -10.57
CA CYS A 13 -6.21 8.30 -9.36
C CYS A 13 -6.51 9.78 -9.06
N ASP A 14 -7.80 10.13 -9.00
CA ASP A 14 -8.26 11.45 -8.53
C ASP A 14 -8.37 11.41 -7.01
N ILE A 15 -7.32 11.92 -6.35
CA ILE A 15 -7.19 11.91 -4.89
C ILE A 15 -8.34 12.70 -4.21
N SER A 16 -8.91 13.71 -4.88
CA SER A 16 -10.03 14.49 -4.35
C SER A 16 -11.31 13.65 -4.19
N LYS A 17 -11.45 12.60 -5.00
CA LYS A 17 -12.59 11.68 -4.99
C LYS A 17 -12.31 10.42 -4.17
N CYS A 18 -11.10 9.86 -4.29
CA CYS A 18 -10.70 8.62 -3.60
C CYS A 18 -10.47 8.82 -2.10
N LYS A 19 -10.11 10.04 -1.65
CA LYS A 19 -9.76 10.35 -0.25
C LYS A 19 -8.69 9.42 0.34
N GLY A 20 -7.83 8.85 -0.52
CA GLY A 20 -6.75 7.96 -0.09
C GLY A 20 -7.18 6.69 0.65
N ALA A 21 -8.44 6.26 0.53
CA ALA A 21 -9.00 5.12 1.27
C ALA A 21 -8.23 3.81 1.01
N CYS A 22 -7.69 3.66 -0.19
CA CYS A 22 -6.93 2.49 -0.63
C CYS A 22 -5.42 2.60 -0.34
N CYS A 23 -4.90 3.80 -0.04
CA CYS A 23 -3.48 4.03 0.28
C CYS A 23 -3.18 3.84 1.78
N GLY A 24 -3.85 2.88 2.41
CA GLY A 24 -3.77 2.57 3.83
C GLY A 24 -2.42 1.96 4.25
N SER A 25 -2.34 1.53 5.50
CA SER A 25 -1.14 0.88 6.03
C SER A 25 -0.90 -0.45 5.32
N VAL A 26 0.15 -0.50 4.49
CA VAL A 26 0.65 -1.72 3.86
C VAL A 26 1.95 -2.16 4.53
N PRO A 27 2.30 -3.46 4.47
CA PRO A 27 3.61 -3.93 4.91
C PRO A 27 4.71 -3.22 4.11
N ILE A 28 5.62 -2.53 4.79
CA ILE A 28 6.84 -1.99 4.17
C ILE A 28 8.06 -2.27 5.04
N PRO A 29 9.29 -2.21 4.51
CA PRO A 29 10.46 -2.52 5.31
C PRO A 29 10.62 -1.56 6.48
N LYS A 30 10.86 -2.11 7.67
CA LYS A 30 10.95 -1.35 8.93
C LYS A 30 11.95 -0.19 8.84
N GLN A 31 13.04 -0.38 8.11
CA GLN A 31 14.07 0.63 7.85
C GLN A 31 13.54 1.92 7.20
N TYR A 32 12.44 1.88 6.44
CA TYR A 32 11.83 3.10 5.87
C TYR A 32 11.31 4.04 6.95
N PHE A 33 10.77 3.52 8.05
CA PHE A 33 10.28 4.35 9.16
C PHE A 33 11.41 5.06 9.90
N THR A 34 12.58 4.42 10.00
CA THR A 34 13.78 5.04 10.55
C THR A 34 14.38 6.06 9.59
N ALA A 35 14.60 5.67 8.33
CA ALA A 35 15.26 6.51 7.32
C ALA A 35 14.44 7.74 6.91
N LEU A 36 13.11 7.64 6.94
CA LEU A 36 12.18 8.70 6.55
C LEU A 36 11.40 9.27 7.74
N LYS A 37 11.92 9.13 8.97
CA LYS A 37 11.25 9.58 10.20
C LYS A 37 10.71 11.00 10.13
N ASN A 38 11.49 11.93 9.55
CA ASN A 38 11.12 13.34 9.40
C ASN A 38 9.98 13.60 8.41
N ARG A 39 9.54 12.57 7.67
CA ARG A 39 8.42 12.63 6.73
C ARG A 39 7.16 11.95 7.27
N ILE A 40 7.22 11.36 8.47
CA ILE A 40 6.06 10.82 9.17
C ILE A 40 5.19 12.00 9.63
N VAL A 41 3.92 11.99 9.22
CA VAL A 41 2.95 13.06 9.50
C VAL A 41 1.79 12.60 10.39
N ARG A 42 1.67 11.29 10.62
CA ARG A 42 0.73 10.71 11.58
C ARG A 42 1.51 9.94 12.65
N PRO A 43 1.21 10.15 13.94
CA PRO A 43 1.85 9.38 15.01
C PRO A 43 1.67 7.87 14.80
N ILE A 44 2.74 7.12 15.03
CA ILE A 44 2.71 5.66 15.03
C ILE A 44 2.48 5.23 16.47
N LEU A 45 1.38 4.51 16.72
CA LEU A 45 1.07 3.92 18.02
C LEU A 45 1.94 2.68 18.25
N ARG A 46 2.05 1.83 17.22
CA ARG A 46 2.79 0.57 17.26
C ARG A 46 3.03 0.02 15.86
N PHE A 47 3.88 -1.00 15.77
CA PHE A 47 4.11 -1.78 14.56
C PHE A 47 3.57 -3.20 14.75
N GLU A 48 2.88 -3.71 13.74
CA GLU A 48 2.57 -5.14 13.62
C GLU A 48 3.60 -5.80 12.71
N ASP A 49 4.07 -6.98 13.11
CA ASP A 49 5.04 -7.74 12.35
C ASP A 49 4.39 -8.31 11.08
N ALA A 50 5.06 -8.12 9.95
CA ALA A 50 4.66 -8.66 8.64
C ALA A 50 5.72 -9.63 8.08
N GLY A 51 6.68 -10.06 8.91
CA GLY A 51 7.69 -11.04 8.56
C GLY A 51 8.82 -10.50 7.69
N ASP A 52 9.78 -11.38 7.42
CA ASP A 52 10.92 -11.09 6.55
C ASP A 52 10.60 -11.40 5.09
N LEU A 53 10.71 -10.36 4.25
CA LEU A 53 10.51 -10.40 2.80
C LEU A 53 11.73 -9.78 2.13
N PRO A 54 12.79 -10.56 1.87
CA PRO A 54 14.02 -10.06 1.27
C PRO A 54 13.79 -9.28 -0.02
N GLU A 55 12.91 -9.75 -0.89
CA GLU A 55 12.53 -9.09 -2.15
C GLU A 55 11.78 -7.76 -1.98
N MET A 56 11.22 -7.52 -0.80
CA MET A 56 10.61 -6.24 -0.43
C MET A 56 11.56 -5.32 0.32
N GLY A 57 12.75 -5.80 0.68
CA GLY A 57 13.78 -5.02 1.39
C GLY A 57 13.99 -5.42 2.85
N GLY A 58 13.71 -6.68 3.21
CA GLY A 58 14.05 -7.28 4.51
C GLY A 58 12.84 -7.41 5.45
N HIS A 59 13.02 -7.05 6.72
CA HIS A 59 11.95 -7.13 7.73
C HIS A 59 10.86 -6.11 7.46
N ASN A 60 9.63 -6.57 7.21
CA ASN A 60 8.48 -5.72 6.91
C ASN A 60 7.55 -5.61 8.11
N VAL A 61 6.93 -4.44 8.24
CA VAL A 61 5.96 -4.16 9.31
C VAL A 61 4.79 -3.33 8.78
N VAL A 62 3.63 -3.48 9.41
CA VAL A 62 2.48 -2.59 9.22
C VAL A 62 2.46 -1.59 10.36
N ALA A 63 2.45 -0.29 10.04
CA ALA A 63 2.33 0.75 11.06
C ALA A 63 0.86 1.00 11.43
N ILE A 64 0.59 1.00 12.73
CA ILE A 64 -0.72 1.31 13.30
C ILE A 64 -0.69 2.76 13.80
N THR A 65 -1.56 3.59 13.24
CA THR A 65 -1.70 5.02 13.57
C THR A 65 -3.04 5.35 14.24
N ASN A 66 -3.96 4.38 14.28
CA ASN A 66 -5.25 4.49 14.94
C ASN A 66 -5.67 3.10 15.45
N GLU A 67 -6.31 3.03 16.63
CA GLU A 67 -6.89 1.80 17.19
C GLU A 67 -8.12 1.34 16.40
N ASP A 68 -8.90 2.29 15.85
CA ASP A 68 -9.91 1.94 14.85
C ASP A 68 -9.21 1.68 13.51
N LEU A 69 -9.19 0.41 13.11
CA LEU A 69 -8.54 -0.05 11.88
C LEU A 69 -9.18 0.54 10.62
N ASN A 70 -10.45 0.94 10.66
CA ASN A 70 -11.09 1.64 9.55
C ASN A 70 -10.59 3.08 9.40
N GLU A 71 -10.05 3.64 10.48
CA GLU A 71 -9.41 4.95 10.51
C GLU A 71 -7.88 4.87 10.51
N ASN A 72 -7.31 3.67 10.48
CA ASN A 72 -5.87 3.49 10.34
C ASN A 72 -5.42 3.98 8.96
N ARG A 73 -4.42 4.86 8.95
CA ARG A 73 -3.84 5.43 7.73
C ARG A 73 -2.33 5.20 7.72
N CYS A 74 -1.75 5.23 6.52
CA CYS A 74 -0.29 5.20 6.39
C CYS A 74 0.35 6.40 7.15
N PRO A 75 1.42 6.21 7.94
CA PRO A 75 2.09 7.29 8.65
C PRO A 75 2.64 8.41 7.77
N PHE A 76 2.86 8.13 6.50
CA PHE A 76 3.34 9.08 5.49
C PHE A 76 2.20 9.73 4.68
N GLN A 77 0.93 9.39 4.94
CA GLN A 77 -0.20 9.98 4.25
C GLN A 77 -0.62 11.29 4.94
N ARG A 78 -0.50 12.39 4.21
CA ARG A 78 -0.96 13.72 4.64
C ARG A 78 -2.48 13.78 4.77
N TYR A 79 -3.00 14.81 5.44
CA TYR A 79 -4.44 15.06 5.56
C TYR A 79 -5.12 15.41 4.24
N ASP A 80 -4.37 15.91 3.26
CA ASP A 80 -4.84 16.08 1.86
C ASP A 80 -4.69 14.80 1.02
N TYR A 81 -4.49 13.66 1.68
CA TYR A 81 -4.35 12.32 1.11
C TYR A 81 -3.15 12.11 0.18
N LYS A 82 -2.23 13.08 0.10
CA LYS A 82 -0.97 12.94 -0.64
C LYS A 82 0.06 12.13 0.16
N CYS A 83 0.88 11.37 -0.55
CA CYS A 83 1.98 10.61 0.05
C CYS A 83 3.20 11.53 0.26
N ASN A 84 3.66 11.68 1.51
CA ASN A 84 4.80 12.52 1.86
C ASN A 84 6.17 11.92 1.44
N ILE A 85 6.15 10.66 1.00
CA ILE A 85 7.31 9.93 0.50
C ILE A 85 7.12 9.52 -0.97
N TYR A 86 6.29 10.23 -1.75
CA TYR A 86 5.91 9.82 -3.10
C TYR A 86 7.11 9.48 -4.01
N ASP A 87 8.17 10.29 -3.92
CA ASP A 87 9.46 10.17 -4.62
C ASP A 87 10.32 9.00 -4.10
N ARG A 88 10.11 8.59 -2.86
CA ARG A 88 10.86 7.55 -2.15
C ARG A 88 10.00 6.36 -1.76
N ARG A 89 8.90 6.10 -2.48
CA ARG A 89 8.01 4.99 -2.17
C ARG A 89 8.76 3.65 -2.26
N PRO A 90 8.58 2.72 -1.30
CA PRO A 90 9.06 1.36 -1.43
C PRO A 90 8.36 0.65 -2.59
N LYS A 91 8.95 -0.45 -3.06
CA LYS A 91 8.49 -1.19 -4.25
C LYS A 91 6.99 -1.53 -4.19
N ILE A 92 6.54 -2.11 -3.07
CA ILE A 92 5.12 -2.45 -2.85
C ILE A 92 4.17 -1.26 -3.04
N CYS A 93 4.53 -0.08 -2.54
CA CYS A 93 3.71 1.13 -2.68
C CYS A 93 3.66 1.66 -4.12
N ARG A 94 4.63 1.30 -4.97
CA ARG A 94 4.62 1.67 -6.41
C ARG A 94 3.73 0.76 -7.22
N MET A 95 3.57 -0.49 -6.79
CA MET A 95 2.73 -1.49 -7.45
C MET A 95 1.23 -1.31 -7.17
N PHE A 96 0.88 -0.40 -6.25
CA PHE A 96 -0.50 -0.15 -5.88
C PHE A 96 -1.33 0.38 -7.07
N GLY A 97 -2.50 -0.21 -7.31
CA GLY A 97 -3.37 0.08 -8.45
C GLY A 97 -3.08 -0.76 -9.70
N GLU A 98 -2.02 -1.58 -9.69
CA GLU A 98 -1.77 -2.54 -10.77
C GLU A 98 -2.77 -3.69 -10.78
N GLY A 99 -3.46 -3.95 -9.67
CA GLY A 99 -4.47 -5.00 -9.54
C GLY A 99 -3.90 -6.42 -9.47
N LYS A 100 -2.58 -6.57 -9.39
CA LYS A 100 -1.87 -7.86 -9.39
C LYS A 100 -2.06 -8.67 -8.09
N HIS A 101 -2.42 -8.01 -6.99
CA HIS A 101 -2.74 -8.62 -5.70
C HIS A 101 -3.96 -7.93 -5.08
N LYS A 102 -4.73 -8.61 -4.24
CA LYS A 102 -5.89 -8.00 -3.57
C LYS A 102 -5.54 -6.73 -2.77
N TYR A 103 -4.39 -6.70 -2.09
CA TYR A 103 -3.90 -5.50 -1.38
C TYR A 103 -3.24 -4.43 -2.26
N LEU A 104 -3.15 -4.67 -3.57
CA LEU A 104 -2.65 -3.71 -4.56
C LEU A 104 -3.79 -3.25 -5.48
N GLN A 105 -5.04 -3.43 -5.05
CA GLN A 105 -6.24 -3.02 -5.78
C GLN A 105 -6.70 -1.62 -5.36
N CYS A 106 -7.11 -0.84 -6.34
CA CYS A 106 -7.64 0.51 -6.16
C CYS A 106 -9.12 0.53 -6.56
N GLY A 107 -10.01 0.70 -5.57
CA GLY A 107 -11.46 0.83 -5.80
C GLY A 107 -11.82 1.97 -6.76
N TYR A 108 -11.00 3.03 -6.79
CA TYR A 108 -11.18 4.14 -7.73
C TYR A 108 -10.92 3.75 -9.19
N LEU A 109 -10.11 2.70 -9.42
CA LEU A 109 -9.89 2.12 -10.75
C LEU A 109 -10.92 1.04 -11.10
N GLY A 110 -12.02 0.92 -10.33
CA GLY A 110 -13.02 -0.12 -10.50
C GLY A 110 -12.56 -1.52 -10.05
N GLN A 111 -11.44 -1.62 -9.32
CA GLN A 111 -10.93 -2.88 -8.81
C GLN A 111 -11.62 -3.23 -7.49
N LYS A 112 -11.80 -4.53 -7.20
CA LYS A 112 -12.39 -4.97 -5.92
C LYS A 112 -11.45 -4.56 -4.79
N MET A 113 -11.93 -3.90 -3.74
CA MET A 113 -11.10 -3.58 -2.59
C MET A 113 -11.23 -4.70 -1.57
N PRO A 114 -10.15 -5.17 -0.94
CA PRO A 114 -10.26 -6.11 0.16
C PRO A 114 -10.92 -5.42 1.35
N THR A 115 -11.81 -6.14 2.04
CA THR A 115 -12.43 -5.66 3.27
C THR A 115 -11.38 -5.59 4.40
N THR A 116 -11.66 -4.80 5.44
CA THR A 116 -10.81 -4.76 6.64
C THR A 116 -10.62 -6.15 7.25
N GLU A 117 -11.66 -6.98 7.22
CA GLU A 117 -11.64 -8.37 7.71
C GLU A 117 -10.75 -9.29 6.83
N GLU A 118 -10.79 -9.13 5.50
CA GLU A 118 -9.90 -9.84 4.55
C GLU A 118 -8.43 -9.41 4.67
N ILE A 119 -8.15 -8.22 5.22
CA ILE A 119 -6.79 -7.74 5.52
C ILE A 119 -6.27 -8.36 6.81
N LEU A 120 -7.10 -8.43 7.85
CA LEU A 120 -6.68 -8.86 9.20
C LEU A 120 -6.54 -10.37 9.35
N THR A 121 -7.31 -11.14 8.60
CA THR A 121 -7.33 -12.61 8.71
C THR A 121 -6.32 -13.31 7.81
N ASP A 122 -5.65 -12.56 6.93
CA ASP A 122 -4.80 -13.16 5.90
C ASP A 122 -3.32 -12.80 6.07
N LEU A 123 -2.72 -13.45 7.06
CA LEU A 123 -1.26 -13.50 7.24
C LEU A 123 -0.54 -14.23 6.08
N ARG A 124 -1.24 -14.95 5.18
CA ARG A 124 -0.65 -15.70 4.04
C ARG A 124 -0.47 -14.85 2.78
N SER A 125 -1.24 -13.77 2.65
CA SER A 125 -1.13 -12.79 1.55
C SER A 125 0.26 -12.19 1.37
N ILE A 126 1.07 -12.19 2.42
CA ILE A 126 2.43 -11.67 2.39
C ILE A 126 3.32 -12.51 1.45
N GLU A 127 3.22 -13.83 1.52
CA GLU A 127 3.91 -14.74 0.60
C GLU A 127 3.41 -14.62 -0.85
N GLU A 128 2.13 -14.29 -1.05
CA GLU A 128 1.57 -14.06 -2.38
C GLU A 128 2.06 -12.74 -3.00
N ILE A 129 2.17 -11.68 -2.19
CA ILE A 129 2.78 -10.41 -2.59
C ILE A 129 4.25 -10.59 -2.98
N SER A 130 5.00 -11.38 -2.21
CA SER A 130 6.40 -11.75 -2.50
C SER A 130 6.55 -12.33 -3.91
N LYS A 131 5.71 -13.32 -4.27
CA LYS A 131 5.73 -13.96 -5.60
C LYS A 131 5.46 -13.00 -6.75
N ILE A 132 4.67 -11.95 -6.53
CA ILE A 132 4.36 -10.93 -7.56
C ILE A 132 5.53 -9.97 -7.76
N CYS A 133 6.28 -9.68 -6.71
CA CYS A 133 7.48 -8.85 -6.78
C CYS A 133 8.65 -9.49 -7.53
N ASN A 134 8.66 -10.81 -7.65
CA ASN A 134 9.74 -11.61 -8.23
C ASN A 134 9.55 -11.94 -9.73
N LYS A 135 8.59 -11.31 -10.40
CA LYS A 135 8.42 -11.34 -11.87
C LYS A 135 8.79 -9.99 -12.48
#